data_AF-A0A819XUI1-F1
#
_entry.id   AF-A0A819XUI1-F1
#
_cell.length_a   1.000
_cell.length_b   1.000
_cell.length_c   1.000
_cell.angle_alpha   90.00
_cell.angle_beta   90.00
_cell.angle_gamma   90.00
#
_symmetry.space_group_name_H-M   'P 1'
#
loop_
_entity.id
_entity.type
_entity.pdbx_description
1 polymer ?
#
loop_
_entity_poly.entity_id
_entity_poly.type
_entity_poly.pdbx_seq_one_letter_code
_entity_poly.pdbx_strand_id
1 'polypeptide(L)'
;MVVQLRSNLNEFSQETMSINSIENFSDELFYEIFDYLNDCEIYNAFSNLNYRFQQLINSSFRLLKLNSSRSKEIFINNYQQVLHLNKDKIFSIHLWLS
;
A
#
# COMPACT_ATOMS: atom_id res chain seq x y z
N MET A 1 39.08 -41.37 10.89
CA MET A 1 38.27 -40.84 9.78
C MET A 1 37.39 -39.72 10.37
N VAL A 2 37.96 -38.53 10.51
CA VAL A 2 37.26 -37.37 11.10
C VAL A 2 36.71 -36.57 9.92
N VAL A 3 35.39 -36.59 9.78
CA VAL A 3 34.67 -35.89 8.71
C VAL A 3 34.87 -34.38 8.88
N GLN A 4 35.34 -33.76 7.81
CA GLN A 4 35.50 -32.33 7.60
C GLN A 4 34.14 -31.62 7.75
N LEU A 5 33.77 -31.24 8.97
CA LEU A 5 32.57 -30.42 9.27
C LEU A 5 32.99 -29.02 9.72
N ARG A 6 33.82 -28.33 8.93
CA ARG A 6 34.30 -26.97 9.26
C ARG A 6 34.29 -25.97 8.11
N SER A 7 33.56 -26.21 7.03
CA SER A 7 33.60 -25.31 5.85
C SER A 7 32.25 -24.78 5.35
N ASN A 8 31.12 -25.06 6.01
CA ASN A 8 29.81 -24.58 5.52
C ASN A 8 29.08 -23.59 6.46
N LEU A 9 29.78 -22.98 7.43
CA LEU A 9 29.17 -21.98 8.33
C LEU A 9 29.48 -20.52 7.96
N ASN A 10 30.11 -20.26 6.80
CA ASN A 10 30.57 -18.92 6.42
C ASN A 10 29.86 -18.30 5.20
N GLU A 11 28.76 -18.87 4.70
CA GLU A 11 27.99 -18.30 3.56
C GLU A 11 26.52 -17.95 3.91
N PHE A 12 26.24 -17.68 5.18
CA PHE A 12 24.96 -17.10 5.60
C PHE A 12 25.18 -15.89 6.51
N SER A 13 26.10 -15.00 6.14
CA SER A 13 25.98 -13.62 6.56
C SER A 13 24.78 -13.02 5.83
N GLN A 14 23.57 -13.28 6.35
CA GLN A 14 22.43 -12.42 6.10
C GLN A 14 22.88 -11.01 6.46
N GLU A 15 23.11 -10.17 5.45
CA GLU A 15 23.07 -8.74 5.63
C GLU A 15 21.68 -8.43 6.18
N THR A 16 21.58 -8.35 7.50
CA THR A 16 20.42 -7.77 8.15
C THR A 16 20.45 -6.30 7.77
N MET A 17 19.87 -5.98 6.62
CA MET A 17 19.63 -4.62 6.19
C MET A 17 18.81 -3.99 7.32
N SER A 18 19.44 -3.14 8.14
CA SER A 18 18.75 -2.57 9.30
C SER A 18 17.64 -1.67 8.74
N ILE A 19 16.40 -2.12 8.87
CA ILE A 19 15.23 -1.37 8.43
C ILE A 19 15.05 -0.22 9.42
N ASN A 20 15.76 0.87 9.18
CA ASN A 20 15.74 2.06 10.04
C ASN A 20 14.63 3.03 9.64
N SER A 21 13.96 2.78 8.51
CA SER A 21 12.86 3.60 8.00
C SER A 21 11.82 2.72 7.31
N ILE A 22 10.56 3.11 7.43
CA ILE A 22 9.43 2.51 6.70
C ILE A 22 9.67 2.55 5.17
N GLU A 23 10.41 3.56 4.70
CA GLU A 23 10.77 3.73 3.29
C GLU A 23 11.71 2.64 2.75
N ASN A 24 12.30 1.81 3.62
CA ASN A 24 13.15 0.71 3.18
C ASN A 24 12.35 -0.58 2.92
N PHE A 25 11.05 -0.62 3.26
CA PHE A 25 10.21 -1.76 2.91
C PHE A 25 10.01 -1.87 1.40
N SER A 26 9.78 -3.08 0.91
CA SER A 26 9.51 -3.33 -0.50
C SER A 26 8.11 -2.84 -0.90
N ASP A 27 7.89 -2.66 -2.20
CA ASP A 27 6.58 -2.23 -2.71
C ASP A 27 5.51 -3.29 -2.42
N GLU A 28 5.86 -4.58 -2.47
CA GLU A 28 4.98 -5.72 -2.16
C GLU A 28 4.38 -5.62 -0.75
N LEU A 29 5.17 -5.20 0.24
CA LEU A 29 4.67 -5.02 1.60
C LEU A 29 3.63 -3.90 1.66
N PHE A 30 3.84 -2.80 0.93
CA PHE A 30 2.84 -1.73 0.85
C PHE A 30 1.59 -2.16 0.08
N TYR A 31 1.74 -3.01 -0.95
CA TYR A 31 0.60 -3.65 -1.57
C TYR A 31 -0.19 -4.47 -0.54
N GLU A 32 0.47 -5.27 0.28
CA GLU A 32 -0.21 -6.03 1.34
C GLU A 32 -0.90 -5.12 2.37
N ILE A 33 -0.23 -4.07 2.87
CA ILE A 33 -0.81 -3.11 3.83
C ILE A 33 -2.07 -2.44 3.27
N PHE A 34 -2.00 -1.98 2.02
CA PHE A 34 -3.12 -1.30 1.37
C PHE A 34 -4.32 -2.24 1.16
N ASP A 35 -4.13 -3.56 1.15
CA ASP A 35 -5.25 -4.49 1.05
C ASP A 35 -6.14 -4.52 2.31
N TYR A 36 -5.60 -4.10 3.45
CA TYR A 36 -6.34 -3.94 4.71
C TYR A 36 -7.03 -2.58 4.86
N LEU A 37 -6.76 -1.63 3.96
CA LEU A 37 -7.25 -0.26 4.03
C LEU A 37 -8.23 0.05 2.89
N ASN A 38 -9.09 1.05 3.11
CA ASN A 38 -9.87 1.64 2.01
C ASN A 38 -9.07 2.74 1.28
N ASP A 39 -9.46 3.09 0.06
CA ASP A 39 -8.66 4.02 -0.77
C ASP A 39 -8.56 5.42 -0.17
N CYS A 40 -9.55 5.87 0.60
CA CYS A 40 -9.44 7.13 1.32
C CYS A 40 -8.41 7.07 2.44
N GLU A 41 -8.35 5.97 3.19
CA GLU A 41 -7.33 5.78 4.23
C GLU A 41 -5.94 5.72 3.62
N ILE A 42 -5.77 4.98 2.52
CA ILE A 42 -4.51 4.92 1.78
C ILE A 42 -4.13 6.31 1.29
N TYR A 43 -5.05 7.01 0.63
CA TYR A 43 -4.78 8.32 0.09
C TYR A 43 -4.38 9.32 1.18
N ASN A 44 -5.14 9.37 2.28
CA ASN A 44 -4.86 10.30 3.36
C ASN A 44 -3.55 10.00 4.09
N ALA A 45 -3.21 8.72 4.25
CA ALA A 45 -2.00 8.31 4.97
C ALA A 45 -0.73 8.43 4.11
N PHE A 46 -0.79 8.14 2.81
CA PHE A 46 0.41 7.94 1.99
C PHE A 46 0.60 8.98 0.86
N SER A 47 -0.41 9.78 0.48
CA SER A 47 -0.32 10.69 -0.69
C SER A 47 0.71 11.82 -0.55
N ASN A 48 1.00 12.24 0.69
CA ASN A 48 1.88 13.38 0.98
C ASN A 48 3.21 12.98 1.63
N LEU A 49 3.56 11.70 1.65
CA LEU A 49 4.81 11.24 2.28
C LEU A 49 6.03 11.55 1.39
N ASN A 50 6.10 10.91 0.23
CA ASN A 50 7.17 11.14 -0.74
C ASN A 50 6.73 10.66 -2.14
N TYR A 51 7.58 10.92 -3.13
CA TYR A 51 7.33 10.58 -4.53
C TYR A 51 7.08 9.08 -4.75
N ARG A 52 7.80 8.20 -4.03
CA ARG A 52 7.62 6.74 -4.14
C ARG A 52 6.21 6.34 -3.73
N PHE A 53 5.69 6.85 -2.62
CA PHE A 53 4.32 6.55 -2.17
C PHE A 53 3.25 7.11 -3.11
N GLN A 54 3.48 8.29 -3.69
CA GLN A 54 2.59 8.82 -4.74
C GLN A 54 2.53 7.90 -5.95
N GLN A 55 3.69 7.37 -6.38
CA GLN A 55 3.72 6.38 -7.46
C GLN A 55 2.97 5.11 -7.09
N LEU A 56 3.17 4.55 -5.89
CA LEU A 56 2.47 3.35 -5.43
C LEU A 56 0.94 3.49 -5.43
N ILE A 57 0.44 4.66 -5.01
CA ILE A 57 -1.00 4.95 -5.03
C ILE A 57 -1.51 4.97 -6.47
N ASN A 58 -0.82 5.69 -7.37
CA ASN A 58 -1.26 5.91 -8.74
C ASN A 58 -1.11 4.66 -9.64
N SER A 59 -0.04 3.89 -9.43
CA SER A 59 0.29 2.70 -10.23
C SER A 59 -0.56 1.49 -9.85
N SER A 60 -1.17 1.48 -8.66
CA SER A 60 -1.92 0.32 -8.21
C SER A 60 -3.18 0.10 -9.08
N PHE A 61 -3.25 -1.06 -9.73
CA PHE A 61 -4.43 -1.54 -10.46
C PHE A 61 -5.37 -2.23 -9.48
N ARG A 62 -5.78 -1.52 -8.42
CA ARG A 62 -6.65 -2.08 -7.39
C ARG A 62 -8.10 -1.72 -7.62
N LEU A 63 -8.96 -2.62 -7.15
CA LEU A 63 -10.39 -2.35 -7.03
C LEU A 63 -10.60 -1.25 -5.99
N LEU A 64 -11.39 -0.25 -6.36
CA LEU A 64 -11.73 0.88 -5.52
C LEU A 64 -12.55 0.41 -4.30
N LYS A 65 -11.97 0.48 -3.11
CA LYS A 65 -12.59 0.22 -1.80
C LYS A 65 -13.07 1.54 -1.22
N LEU A 66 -14.39 1.75 -1.27
CA LEU A 66 -15.06 2.88 -0.65
C LEU A 66 -15.79 2.40 0.60
N ASN A 67 -15.57 3.06 1.74
CA ASN A 67 -16.30 2.79 2.97
C ASN A 67 -17.31 3.92 3.23
N SER A 68 -18.61 3.57 3.28
CA SER A 68 -19.73 4.52 3.42
C SER A 68 -20.09 4.83 4.87
N SER A 69 -19.31 4.36 5.85
CA SER A 69 -19.60 4.51 7.28
C SER A 69 -19.47 5.93 7.83
N ARG A 70 -19.17 6.92 6.98
CA ARG A 70 -19.03 8.34 7.36
C ARG A 70 -20.18 9.18 6.81
N SER A 71 -20.46 10.31 7.46
CA SER A 71 -21.49 11.25 7.03
C SER A 71 -21.29 11.64 5.56
N LYS A 72 -22.40 11.92 4.85
CA LYS A 72 -22.41 12.23 3.41
C LYS A 72 -21.45 13.35 3.01
N GLU A 73 -21.27 14.37 3.85
CA GLU A 73 -20.31 15.45 3.63
C GLU A 73 -18.85 14.98 3.72
N ILE A 74 -18.53 14.16 4.72
CA ILE A 74 -17.19 13.60 4.90
C ILE A 74 -16.88 12.60 3.78
N PHE A 75 -17.90 11.86 3.31
CA PHE A 75 -17.80 11.00 2.15
C PHE A 75 -17.41 11.83 0.91
N ILE A 76 -18.20 12.84 0.54
CA ILE A 76 -17.96 13.63 -0.68
C ILE A 76 -16.57 14.27 -0.66
N ASN A 77 -16.17 14.89 0.46
CA ASN A 77 -14.87 15.59 0.53
C ASN A 77 -13.67 14.64 0.45
N ASN A 78 -13.74 13.45 1.06
CA ASN A 78 -12.62 12.53 1.07
C ASN A 78 -12.46 11.75 -0.24
N TYR A 79 -13.57 11.48 -0.95
CA TYR A 79 -13.53 10.64 -2.13
C TYR A 79 -13.25 11.41 -3.43
N GLN A 80 -13.35 12.74 -3.47
CA GLN A 80 -13.11 13.52 -4.69
C GLN A 80 -11.74 13.24 -5.32
N GLN A 81 -10.67 13.24 -4.53
CA GLN A 81 -9.31 13.03 -5.06
C GLN A 81 -9.11 11.57 -5.49
N VAL A 82 -9.60 10.63 -4.69
CA VAL A 82 -9.55 9.20 -5.01
C VAL A 82 -10.31 8.88 -6.30
N LEU A 83 -11.49 9.46 -6.49
CA LEU A 83 -12.29 9.32 -7.71
C LEU A 83 -11.59 9.96 -8.91
N HIS A 84 -10.97 11.13 -8.72
CA HIS A 84 -10.23 11.80 -9.79
C HIS A 84 -9.04 10.96 -10.27
N LEU A 85 -8.27 10.38 -9.35
CA LEU A 85 -7.11 9.55 -9.66
C LEU A 85 -7.47 8.23 -10.33
N ASN A 86 -8.67 7.71 -10.07
CA ASN A 86 -9.14 6.44 -10.61
C ASN A 86 -10.20 6.61 -11.71
N LYS A 87 -10.45 7.83 -12.19
CA LYS A 87 -11.53 8.14 -13.14
C LYS A 87 -11.52 7.23 -14.38
N ASP A 88 -10.33 6.92 -14.89
CA ASP A 88 -10.14 6.12 -16.11
C ASP A 88 -10.33 4.62 -15.86
N LYS A 89 -10.32 4.21 -14.58
CA LYS A 89 -10.53 2.83 -14.12
C LYS A 89 -11.97 2.59 -13.64
N ILE A 90 -12.77 3.65 -13.46
CA ILE A 90 -14.15 3.57 -12.95
C ILE A 90 -15.11 3.40 -14.13
N PHE A 91 -15.69 2.21 -14.26
CA PHE A 91 -16.72 1.93 -15.27
C PHE A 91 -18.13 2.30 -14.78
N SER A 92 -18.45 2.01 -13.52
CA SER A 92 -19.70 2.43 -12.87
C SER A 92 -19.53 2.52 -11.34
N ILE A 93 -20.37 3.33 -10.69
CA ILE A 93 -20.44 3.44 -9.23
C ILE A 93 -21.90 3.18 -8.82
N HIS A 94 -22.13 2.13 -8.05
CA HIS A 94 -23.44 1.83 -7.45
C HIS A 94 -23.40 2.09 -5.94
N LEU A 95 -24.01 3.20 -5.51
CA LEU A 95 -24.13 3.56 -4.09
C LEU A 95 -25.49 3.10 -3.57
N TRP A 96 -25.48 2.15 -2.64
CA TRP A 96 -26.67 1.79 -1.87
C TRP A 96 -26.67 2.65 -0.60
N LEU A 97 -27.50 3.70 -0.62
CA LEU A 97 -27.77 4.51 0.57
C LEU A 97 -28.88 3.82 1.36
N SER A 98 -28.58 3.39 2.58
CA SER A 98 -29.54 2.89 3.57
C SER A 98 -30.27 4.04 4.26
#